data_AF-A0A1M6D2B2-F1
#
_entry.id   AF-A0A1M6D2B2-F1
#
_cell.length_a   1.000
_cell.length_b   1.000
_cell.length_c   1.000
_cell.angle_alpha   90.00
_cell.angle_beta   90.00
_cell.angle_gamma   90.00
#
_symmetry.space_group_name_H-M   'P 1'
#
loop_
_entity.id
_entity.type
_entity.pdbx_description
1 polymer ?
#
loop_
_entity_poly.entity_id
_entity_poly.type
_entity_poly.pdbx_seq_one_letter_code
_entity_poly.pdbx_strand_id
1 'polypeptide(L)'
;MAEVDNTTVVLYHYLRVLSVRVSRSTVHRLLDTPLGDSIRGISDALDMLHVKNEVYQLPSSDYFSQLESPFITMLKVDKNPLCVVTKKDDSIVEFINGYGQKHSMMMDKFLQRWTGIVLFGEPTKKTSNEHYYVMKNIIFYLLRYKFVIAILFILILGMQTAFSQSQSPAFIAYLCALSFGILVSTAILYKEWVNEQFMEPFCHIGKAVNCNEVLHSKGANIAGVGLGELSLLYFVVLFLFSLTCWNDFYGISVICCVAATAFTLYSIIYQVFILHKGCMLCMLVNLAVWGNAVALYMLRNYFDIGFSFSSFAVFIAIGCICLIFGIQMRTIWSRERERVSLKKHLGSLFNSETFQMLLALKPQIEEMASLDITLHSQVAGGSEVMIVTNPNCKNCARIHRHVKEIASRFPVSLVLLTFPNDRLGEKIAQIVIAAYYVDGWGKAMQLLEEWYETKCIRGADDYSITTEVQDLWMKQQVYCRRQRISKTPSVIVGKYYIPEMYPLSDLRYVLT
;
A
#
# COMPACT_ATOMS: atom_id res chain seq x y z
N MET A 1 0.46 -2.85 6.44
CA MET A 1 0.35 -1.46 5.98
C MET A 1 1.19 -0.58 6.90
N ALA A 2 2.50 -0.57 6.66
CA ALA A 2 3.50 0.22 7.36
C ALA A 2 3.85 1.46 6.51
N GLU A 3 4.23 2.56 7.18
CA GLU A 3 4.28 3.94 6.69
C GLU A 3 2.88 4.57 6.46
N VAL A 4 2.71 5.78 6.99
CA VAL A 4 1.60 6.65 6.59
C VAL A 4 1.83 6.92 5.11
N ASP A 5 1.01 6.30 4.26
CA ASP A 5 0.97 6.56 2.83
C ASP A 5 0.49 8.02 2.64
N ASN A 6 1.48 8.92 2.60
CA ASN A 6 1.26 10.36 2.58
C ASN A 6 0.46 10.77 1.35
N THR A 7 0.69 10.08 0.24
CA THR A 7 -0.01 10.28 -1.02
C THR A 7 -1.48 9.95 -0.88
N THR A 8 -1.81 8.84 -0.20
CA THR A 8 -3.20 8.51 0.16
C THR A 8 -3.83 9.59 1.03
N VAL A 9 -3.12 10.10 2.04
CA VAL A 9 -3.63 11.16 2.93
C VAL A 9 -3.89 12.45 2.13
N VAL A 10 -2.91 12.89 1.35
CA VAL A 10 -2.97 14.09 0.50
C VAL A 10 -4.11 13.98 -0.51
N LEU A 11 -4.18 12.88 -1.29
CA LEU A 11 -5.24 12.68 -2.28
C LEU A 11 -6.62 12.62 -1.61
N TYR A 12 -6.75 11.92 -0.48
CA TYR A 12 -8.03 11.86 0.23
C TYR A 12 -8.48 13.25 0.70
N HIS A 13 -7.59 14.04 1.32
CA HIS A 13 -7.93 15.40 1.74
C HIS A 13 -8.23 16.31 0.55
N TYR A 14 -7.47 16.20 -0.53
CA TYR A 14 -7.69 16.99 -1.74
C TYR A 14 -9.06 16.73 -2.37
N LEU A 15 -9.42 15.45 -2.55
CA LEU A 15 -10.74 15.06 -3.06
C LEU A 15 -11.87 15.59 -2.17
N ARG A 16 -11.68 15.62 -0.85
CA ARG A 16 -12.66 16.19 0.09
C ARG A 16 -12.81 17.69 -0.06
N VAL A 17 -11.72 18.42 -0.32
CA VAL A 17 -11.76 19.87 -0.56
C VAL A 17 -12.44 20.16 -1.91
N LEU A 18 -12.21 19.31 -2.92
CA LEU A 18 -12.94 19.34 -4.21
C LEU A 18 -14.39 18.83 -4.13
N SER A 19 -14.90 18.49 -2.92
CA SER A 19 -16.24 17.92 -2.71
C SER A 19 -16.51 16.59 -3.43
N VAL A 20 -15.47 15.87 -3.83
CA VAL A 20 -15.56 14.53 -4.42
C VAL A 20 -15.71 13.47 -3.33
N ARG A 21 -16.78 12.68 -3.40
CA ARG A 21 -17.17 11.74 -2.35
C ARG A 21 -16.66 10.34 -2.66
N VAL A 22 -15.47 10.03 -2.15
CA VAL A 22 -14.88 8.68 -2.22
C VAL A 22 -14.47 8.16 -0.85
N SER A 23 -14.45 6.85 -0.71
CA SER A 23 -13.97 6.16 0.48
C SER A 23 -12.44 6.05 0.52
N ARG A 24 -11.86 5.94 1.71
CA ARG A 24 -10.41 5.73 1.93
C ARG A 24 -9.92 4.43 1.29
N SER A 25 -10.74 3.39 1.29
CA SER A 25 -10.44 2.13 0.60
C SER A 25 -10.29 2.33 -0.91
N THR A 26 -11.11 3.19 -1.51
CA THR A 26 -11.03 3.48 -2.94
C THR A 26 -9.78 4.28 -3.27
N VAL A 27 -9.43 5.28 -2.45
CA VAL A 27 -8.16 6.04 -2.60
C VAL A 27 -6.96 5.11 -2.52
N HIS A 28 -6.88 4.24 -1.51
CA HIS A 28 -5.79 3.25 -1.39
C HIS A 28 -5.69 2.33 -2.60
N ARG A 29 -6.84 1.90 -3.17
CA ARG A 29 -6.86 1.05 -4.37
C ARG A 29 -6.39 1.80 -5.61
N LEU A 30 -6.76 3.07 -5.76
CA LEU A 30 -6.36 3.90 -6.91
C LEU A 30 -4.85 4.18 -6.91
N LEU A 31 -4.26 4.35 -5.73
CA LEU A 31 -2.82 4.51 -5.54
C LEU A 31 -2.08 3.17 -5.44
N ASP A 32 -2.77 2.03 -5.65
CA ASP A 32 -2.11 0.72 -5.67
C ASP A 32 -1.38 0.47 -7.01
N THR A 33 -0.55 1.42 -7.45
CA THR A 33 0.20 1.42 -8.71
C THR A 33 1.70 1.64 -8.46
N PRO A 34 2.60 1.32 -9.41
CA PRO A 34 4.05 1.51 -9.23
C PRO A 34 4.44 2.96 -8.90
N LEU A 35 3.72 3.93 -9.46
CA LEU A 35 3.94 5.36 -9.24
C LEU A 35 2.97 5.97 -8.22
N GLY A 36 2.27 5.14 -7.42
CA GLY A 36 1.27 5.55 -6.44
C GLY A 36 1.76 6.51 -5.36
N ASP A 37 3.08 6.59 -5.14
CA ASP A 37 3.71 7.50 -4.18
C ASP A 37 4.15 8.85 -4.79
N SER A 38 3.76 9.13 -6.04
CA SER A 38 4.19 10.32 -6.79
C SER A 38 3.01 11.20 -7.20
N ILE A 39 3.31 12.44 -7.64
CA ILE A 39 2.31 13.32 -8.27
C ILE A 39 1.69 12.67 -9.51
N ARG A 40 2.45 11.85 -10.25
CA ARG A 40 1.91 11.11 -11.38
C ARG A 40 0.85 10.11 -10.93
N GLY A 41 1.09 9.36 -9.86
CA GLY A 41 0.10 8.45 -9.28
C GLY A 41 -1.16 9.16 -8.80
N ILE A 42 -1.03 10.37 -8.23
CA ILE A 42 -2.17 11.23 -7.88
C ILE A 42 -2.96 11.62 -9.14
N SER A 43 -2.27 12.08 -10.18
CA SER A 43 -2.88 12.45 -11.47
C SER A 43 -3.62 11.27 -12.11
N ASP A 44 -3.02 10.07 -12.15
CA ASP A 44 -3.68 8.86 -12.66
C ASP A 44 -4.92 8.49 -11.82
N ALA A 45 -4.86 8.64 -10.49
CA ALA A 45 -5.99 8.38 -9.62
C ALA A 45 -7.15 9.37 -9.87
N LEU A 46 -6.85 10.64 -10.19
CA LEU A 46 -7.84 11.64 -10.57
C LEU A 46 -8.45 11.33 -11.95
N ASP A 47 -7.66 10.89 -12.92
CA ASP A 47 -8.14 10.42 -14.23
C ASP A 47 -9.13 9.26 -14.09
N MET A 48 -8.80 8.27 -13.25
CA MET A 48 -9.67 7.12 -12.97
C MET A 48 -10.97 7.53 -12.26
N LEU A 49 -10.96 8.63 -11.52
CA LEU A 49 -12.15 9.23 -10.92
C LEU A 49 -12.88 10.19 -11.87
N HIS A 50 -12.39 10.38 -13.10
CA HIS A 50 -12.89 11.37 -14.07
C HIS A 50 -12.90 12.81 -13.52
N VAL A 51 -11.88 13.15 -12.74
CA VAL A 51 -11.57 14.52 -12.31
C VAL A 51 -10.56 15.08 -13.31
N LYS A 52 -10.92 16.18 -14.00
CA LYS A 52 -9.99 16.83 -14.92
C LYS A 52 -8.80 17.33 -14.10
N ASN A 53 -7.58 17.03 -14.48
CA ASN A 53 -6.39 17.44 -13.73
C ASN A 53 -5.25 17.84 -14.65
N GLU A 54 -4.44 18.79 -14.18
CA GLU A 54 -3.33 19.37 -14.92
C GLU A 54 -2.16 19.58 -13.95
N VAL A 55 -0.94 19.27 -14.40
CA VAL A 55 0.29 19.35 -13.60
C VAL A 55 1.24 20.36 -14.24
N TYR A 56 1.72 21.30 -13.44
CA TYR A 56 2.63 22.37 -13.86
C TYR A 56 3.89 22.39 -13.02
N GLN A 57 5.03 22.66 -13.66
CA GLN A 57 6.25 23.11 -13.01
C GLN A 57 6.40 24.59 -13.28
N LEU A 58 6.23 25.42 -12.25
CA LEU A 58 6.31 26.86 -12.37
C LEU A 58 7.77 27.32 -12.22
N PRO A 59 8.25 28.24 -13.08
CA PRO A 59 9.65 28.67 -13.08
C PRO A 59 9.97 29.71 -12.01
N SER A 60 8.98 30.49 -11.55
CA SER A 60 9.16 31.53 -10.52
C SER A 60 8.05 31.50 -9.46
N SER A 61 8.40 31.93 -8.25
CA SER A 61 7.45 32.21 -7.15
C SER A 61 6.38 33.23 -7.51
N ASP A 62 6.64 34.10 -8.49
CA ASP A 62 5.75 35.20 -8.85
C ASP A 62 4.39 34.72 -9.38
N TYR A 63 4.39 33.55 -10.03
CA TYR A 63 3.18 32.91 -10.53
C TYR A 63 2.28 32.36 -9.41
N PHE A 64 2.79 32.23 -8.18
CA PHE A 64 2.01 31.68 -7.05
C PHE A 64 0.77 32.52 -6.74
N SER A 65 0.87 33.85 -6.89
CA SER A 65 -0.25 34.77 -6.67
C SER A 65 -1.43 34.49 -7.60
N GLN A 66 -1.18 33.99 -8.81
CA GLN A 66 -2.17 33.72 -9.86
C GLN A 66 -2.85 32.35 -9.72
N LEU A 67 -2.32 31.46 -8.87
CA LEU A 67 -2.89 30.13 -8.69
C LEU A 67 -4.23 30.21 -7.96
N GLU A 68 -5.22 29.40 -8.35
CA GLU A 68 -6.47 29.31 -7.61
C GLU A 68 -6.43 28.15 -6.62
N SER A 69 -6.81 28.36 -5.36
CA SER A 69 -6.96 27.23 -4.41
C SER A 69 -8.26 26.48 -4.67
N PRO A 70 -8.32 25.14 -4.49
CA PRO A 70 -7.30 24.27 -3.90
C PRO A 70 -6.38 23.61 -4.94
N PHE A 71 -5.16 23.26 -4.52
CA PHE A 71 -4.22 22.49 -5.35
C PHE A 71 -3.28 21.62 -4.50
N ILE A 72 -2.68 20.62 -5.14
CA ILE A 72 -1.62 19.82 -4.54
C ILE A 72 -0.27 20.40 -4.94
N THR A 73 0.67 20.43 -4.01
CA THR A 73 2.03 20.93 -4.27
C THR A 73 3.07 20.18 -3.45
N MET A 74 4.35 20.49 -3.69
CA MET A 74 5.49 19.94 -2.98
C MET A 74 6.30 21.04 -2.27
N LEU A 75 6.73 20.71 -1.05
CA LEU A 75 7.63 21.52 -0.24
C LEU A 75 9.00 20.81 -0.10
N LYS A 76 10.07 21.59 -0.02
CA LYS A 76 11.43 21.17 0.29
C LYS A 76 11.53 20.83 1.78
N VAL A 77 11.12 19.61 2.13
CA VAL A 77 11.18 19.04 3.49
C VAL A 77 11.74 17.62 3.45
N ASP A 78 12.40 17.20 4.54
CA ASP A 78 13.10 15.91 4.61
C ASP A 78 12.16 14.70 4.49
N LYS A 79 10.92 14.84 4.98
CA LYS A 79 9.89 13.80 4.93
C LYS A 79 8.58 14.41 4.43
N ASN A 80 7.91 13.67 3.54
CA ASN A 80 6.54 13.90 3.11
C ASN A 80 6.33 15.28 2.46
N PRO A 81 6.95 15.50 1.28
CA PRO A 81 6.96 16.80 0.63
C PRO A 81 5.60 17.24 0.11
N LEU A 82 4.69 16.29 -0.17
CA LEU A 82 3.38 16.57 -0.73
C LEU A 82 2.45 17.19 0.31
N CYS A 83 1.76 18.26 -0.10
CA CYS A 83 0.72 18.90 0.69
C CYS A 83 -0.43 19.41 -0.18
N VAL A 84 -1.58 19.66 0.45
CA VAL A 84 -2.76 20.26 -0.18
C VAL A 84 -2.87 21.70 0.28
N VAL A 85 -2.73 22.67 -0.62
CA VAL A 85 -3.07 24.06 -0.31
C VAL A 85 -4.58 24.20 -0.39
N THR A 86 -5.22 24.51 0.75
CA THR A 86 -6.67 24.59 0.85
C THR A 86 -7.18 26.00 0.62
N LYS A 87 -6.43 27.00 1.08
CA LYS A 87 -6.71 28.42 0.91
C LYS A 87 -5.40 29.18 0.84
N LYS A 88 -5.38 30.25 0.06
CA LYS A 88 -4.31 31.25 0.11
C LYS A 88 -4.91 32.65 0.08
N ASP A 89 -4.33 33.53 0.88
CA ASP A 89 -4.53 34.98 0.82
C ASP A 89 -3.16 35.63 0.55
N ASP A 90 -3.11 36.95 0.44
CA ASP A 90 -1.86 37.69 0.16
C ASP A 90 -0.80 37.50 1.25
N SER A 91 -1.21 37.24 2.49
CA SER A 91 -0.30 37.12 3.65
C SER A 91 -0.10 35.69 4.14
N ILE A 92 -1.11 34.83 4.02
CA ILE A 92 -1.16 33.53 4.72
C ILE A 92 -1.55 32.43 3.75
N VAL A 93 -0.89 31.28 3.87
CA VAL A 93 -1.22 30.05 3.16
C VAL A 93 -1.69 28.99 4.16
N GLU A 94 -2.90 28.48 3.97
CA GLU A 94 -3.44 27.34 4.70
C GLU A 94 -3.24 26.06 3.89
N PHE A 95 -2.62 25.06 4.50
CA PHE A 95 -2.35 23.79 3.83
C PHE A 95 -2.46 22.59 4.77
N ILE A 96 -2.68 21.42 4.19
CA ILE A 96 -2.71 20.13 4.87
C ILE A 96 -1.45 19.37 4.47
N ASN A 97 -0.61 19.01 5.44
CA ASN A 97 0.63 18.27 5.17
C ASN A 97 0.36 16.78 4.86
N GLY A 98 1.42 16.03 4.49
CA GLY A 98 1.34 14.58 4.23
C GLY A 98 0.82 13.72 5.39
N TYR A 99 0.78 14.25 6.62
CA TYR A 99 0.22 13.58 7.80
C TYR A 99 -1.26 13.90 8.04
N GLY A 100 -1.88 14.77 7.22
CA GLY A 100 -3.26 15.20 7.38
C GLY A 100 -3.43 16.33 8.42
N GLN A 101 -2.34 16.91 8.89
CA GLN A 101 -2.36 18.03 9.84
C GLN A 101 -2.55 19.35 9.08
N LYS A 102 -3.44 20.19 9.60
CA LYS A 102 -3.67 21.54 9.09
C LYS A 102 -2.60 22.47 9.63
N HIS A 103 -2.01 23.25 8.73
CA HIS A 103 -1.04 24.28 9.04
C HIS A 103 -1.43 25.58 8.37
N SER A 104 -0.96 26.66 8.98
CA SER A 104 -1.03 28.00 8.43
C SER A 104 0.34 28.64 8.63
N MET A 105 0.86 29.28 7.59
CA MET A 105 2.12 30.04 7.68
C MET A 105 2.10 31.25 6.75
N MET A 106 3.01 32.18 7.02
CA MET A 106 3.19 33.37 6.17
C MET A 106 3.63 32.96 4.75
N MET A 107 3.10 33.67 3.75
CA MET A 107 3.38 33.46 2.33
C MET A 107 4.88 33.36 2.03
N ASP A 108 5.67 34.32 2.49
CA ASP A 108 7.12 34.36 2.22
C ASP A 108 7.84 33.10 2.74
N LYS A 109 7.44 32.62 3.91
CA LYS A 109 8.01 31.39 4.51
C LYS A 109 7.59 30.14 3.73
N PHE A 110 6.38 30.15 3.17
CA PHE A 110 5.89 29.06 2.33
C PHE A 110 6.67 29.02 1.01
N LEU A 111 6.80 30.16 0.31
CA LEU A 111 7.48 30.28 -0.97
C LEU A 111 8.96 29.88 -0.90
N GLN A 112 9.65 30.18 0.21
CA GLN A 112 11.03 29.72 0.43
C GLN A 112 11.17 28.19 0.38
N ARG A 113 10.13 27.46 0.78
CA ARG A 113 10.11 25.99 0.82
C ARG A 113 9.44 25.40 -0.42
N TRP A 114 8.74 26.19 -1.21
CA TRP A 114 7.97 25.70 -2.35
C TRP A 114 8.88 25.21 -3.48
N THR A 115 8.52 24.10 -4.13
CA THR A 115 9.28 23.55 -5.26
C THR A 115 8.82 24.08 -6.62
N GLY A 116 7.70 24.81 -6.68
CA GLY A 116 7.09 25.27 -7.93
C GLY A 116 6.18 24.24 -8.62
N ILE A 117 6.08 23.01 -8.09
CA ILE A 117 5.19 21.98 -8.69
C ILE A 117 3.77 22.20 -8.21
N VAL A 118 2.80 22.19 -9.13
CA VAL A 118 1.38 22.34 -8.82
C VAL A 118 0.58 21.30 -9.59
N LEU A 119 -0.36 20.65 -8.91
CA LEU A 119 -1.39 19.83 -9.52
C LEU A 119 -2.76 20.46 -9.22
N PHE A 120 -3.46 20.83 -10.28
CA PHE A 120 -4.84 21.29 -10.24
C PHE A 120 -5.80 20.18 -10.63
N GLY A 121 -7.01 20.26 -10.08
CA GLY A 121 -8.05 19.26 -10.27
C GLY A 121 -9.40 19.95 -10.24
N GLU A 122 -10.21 19.71 -11.27
CA GLU A 122 -11.55 20.26 -11.41
C GLU A 122 -12.56 19.11 -11.56
N PRO A 123 -13.54 18.99 -10.64
CA PRO A 123 -14.58 17.99 -10.77
C PRO A 123 -15.46 18.30 -12.00
N THR A 124 -15.75 17.27 -12.79
CA THR A 124 -16.61 17.37 -13.98
C THR A 124 -17.95 16.66 -13.75
N LYS A 125 -18.90 16.82 -14.68
CA LYS A 125 -20.16 16.06 -14.64
C LYS A 125 -19.97 14.54 -14.68
N LYS A 126 -18.83 14.06 -15.18
CA LYS A 126 -18.49 12.63 -15.26
C LYS A 126 -17.77 12.13 -14.00
N THR A 127 -17.43 13.01 -13.05
CA THR A 127 -16.68 12.64 -11.85
C THR A 127 -17.42 11.59 -11.03
N SER A 128 -16.72 10.50 -10.77
CA SER A 128 -17.22 9.34 -10.04
C SER A 128 -17.38 9.66 -8.56
N ASN A 129 -18.61 9.63 -8.07
CA ASN A 129 -18.92 9.74 -6.64
C ASN A 129 -19.44 8.40 -6.11
N GLU A 130 -18.95 7.97 -4.96
CA GLU A 130 -19.39 6.73 -4.33
C GLU A 130 -20.64 6.95 -3.47
N HIS A 131 -21.68 6.17 -3.74
CA HIS A 131 -22.76 5.99 -2.80
C HIS A 131 -22.27 5.27 -1.53
N TYR A 132 -22.81 5.64 -0.38
CA TYR A 132 -22.49 5.05 0.94
C TYR A 132 -21.00 5.10 1.32
N TYR A 133 -20.24 6.10 0.85
CA TYR A 133 -18.81 6.24 1.16
C TYR A 133 -18.53 6.27 2.68
N VAL A 134 -19.46 6.78 3.49
CA VAL A 134 -19.37 6.78 4.97
C VAL A 134 -19.34 5.36 5.52
N MET A 135 -20.24 4.48 5.06
CA MET A 135 -20.25 3.07 5.48
C MET A 135 -18.99 2.35 5.04
N LYS A 136 -18.51 2.59 3.81
CA LYS A 136 -17.22 2.05 3.34
C LYS A 136 -16.05 2.52 4.21
N ASN A 137 -16.05 3.78 4.65
CA ASN A 137 -15.03 4.29 5.57
C ASN A 137 -15.10 3.63 6.96
N ILE A 138 -16.31 3.39 7.48
CA ILE A 138 -16.49 2.65 8.74
C ILE A 138 -15.94 1.22 8.61
N ILE A 139 -16.32 0.51 7.54
CA ILE A 139 -15.81 -0.84 7.26
C ILE A 139 -14.28 -0.82 7.12
N PHE A 140 -13.74 0.17 6.40
CA PHE A 140 -12.29 0.36 6.27
C PHE A 140 -11.62 0.49 7.63
N TYR A 141 -12.17 1.28 8.56
CA TYR A 141 -11.63 1.42 9.91
C TYR A 141 -11.76 0.14 10.74
N LEU A 142 -12.90 -0.55 10.67
CA LEU A 142 -13.10 -1.84 11.34
C LEU A 142 -12.07 -2.87 10.86
N LEU A 143 -11.86 -2.97 9.56
CA LEU A 143 -10.86 -3.89 8.99
C LEU A 143 -9.43 -3.47 9.34
N ARG A 144 -9.13 -2.16 9.34
CA ARG A 144 -7.81 -1.62 9.66
C ARG A 144 -7.43 -1.85 11.13
N TYR A 145 -8.38 -1.66 12.04
CA TYR A 145 -8.14 -1.73 13.48
C TYR A 145 -8.70 -3.00 14.13
N LYS A 146 -9.03 -4.04 13.33
CA LYS A 146 -9.66 -5.29 13.80
C LYS A 146 -8.93 -5.94 14.98
N PHE A 147 -7.59 -5.91 15.00
CA PHE A 147 -6.81 -6.49 16.09
C PHE A 147 -6.92 -5.67 17.38
N VAL A 148 -6.88 -4.34 17.28
CA VAL A 148 -7.06 -3.45 18.44
C VAL A 148 -8.47 -3.58 19.00
N ILE A 149 -9.48 -3.66 18.12
CA ILE A 149 -10.88 -3.86 18.51
C ILE A 149 -11.05 -5.23 19.20
N ALA A 150 -10.43 -6.29 18.66
CA ALA A 150 -10.47 -7.62 19.26
C ALA A 150 -9.79 -7.64 20.65
N ILE A 151 -8.65 -6.98 20.81
CA ILE A 151 -7.97 -6.83 22.11
C ILE A 151 -8.89 -6.12 23.10
N LEU A 152 -9.46 -4.96 22.72
CA LEU A 152 -10.36 -4.21 23.60
C LEU A 152 -11.59 -5.04 23.99
N PHE A 153 -12.15 -5.81 23.05
CA PHE A 153 -13.27 -6.70 23.32
C PHE A 153 -12.92 -7.81 24.32
N ILE A 154 -11.75 -8.46 24.17
CA ILE A 154 -11.26 -9.47 25.12
C ILE A 154 -11.06 -8.87 26.51
N LEU A 155 -10.51 -7.65 26.60
CA LEU A 155 -10.33 -6.94 27.87
C LEU A 155 -11.68 -6.66 28.54
N ILE A 156 -12.66 -6.16 27.79
CA ILE A 156 -14.01 -5.87 28.32
C ILE A 156 -14.69 -7.15 28.82
N LEU A 157 -14.63 -8.24 28.05
CA LEU A 157 -15.20 -9.52 28.46
C LEU A 157 -14.51 -10.08 29.70
N GLY A 158 -13.18 -10.02 29.77
CA GLY A 158 -12.42 -10.47 30.94
C GLY A 158 -12.71 -9.66 32.21
N MET A 159 -12.90 -8.35 32.07
CA MET A 159 -13.33 -7.51 33.20
C MET A 159 -14.76 -7.84 33.63
N GLN A 160 -15.68 -8.03 32.67
CA GLN A 160 -17.07 -8.37 32.96
C GLN A 160 -17.18 -9.71 33.69
N THR A 161 -16.39 -10.73 33.33
CA THR A 161 -16.38 -12.02 34.03
C THR A 161 -15.82 -11.91 35.45
N ALA A 162 -14.82 -11.06 35.67
CA ALA A 162 -14.28 -10.82 37.01
C ALA A 162 -15.29 -10.10 37.91
N PHE A 163 -16.03 -9.11 37.38
CA PHE A 163 -17.08 -8.40 38.11
C PHE A 163 -18.29 -9.31 38.42
N SER A 164 -18.73 -10.13 37.47
CA SER A 164 -19.90 -11.00 37.68
C SER A 164 -19.66 -12.08 38.74
N GLN A 165 -18.41 -12.53 38.90
CA GLN A 165 -18.02 -13.50 39.92
C GLN A 165 -17.77 -12.88 41.31
N SER A 166 -18.01 -11.57 41.48
CA SER A 166 -17.81 -10.85 42.76
C SER A 166 -16.42 -11.04 43.37
N GLN A 167 -15.40 -11.04 42.50
CA GLN A 167 -14.00 -11.21 42.90
C GLN A 167 -13.52 -10.07 43.80
N SER A 168 -12.44 -10.31 44.56
CA SER A 168 -11.91 -9.30 45.49
C SER A 168 -11.54 -8.01 44.76
N PRO A 169 -11.72 -6.82 45.38
CA PRO A 169 -11.33 -5.55 44.76
C PRO A 169 -9.85 -5.51 44.37
N ALA A 170 -8.99 -6.21 45.10
CA ALA A 170 -7.56 -6.32 44.80
C ALA A 170 -7.29 -7.16 43.54
N PHE A 171 -8.09 -8.20 43.27
CA PHE A 171 -8.02 -8.98 42.02
C PHE A 171 -8.48 -8.15 40.82
N ILE A 172 -9.54 -7.36 40.99
CA ILE A 172 -9.99 -6.41 39.96
C ILE A 172 -8.90 -5.37 39.68
N ALA A 173 -8.26 -4.82 40.71
CA ALA A 173 -7.15 -3.89 40.56
C ALA A 173 -5.95 -4.52 39.83
N TYR A 174 -5.65 -5.79 40.11
CA TYR A 174 -4.64 -6.56 39.39
C TYR A 174 -4.97 -6.71 37.89
N LEU A 175 -6.20 -7.12 37.55
CA LEU A 175 -6.63 -7.21 36.15
C LEU A 175 -6.64 -5.85 35.43
N CYS A 176 -6.98 -4.76 36.13
CA CYS A 176 -6.86 -3.40 35.61
C CYS A 176 -5.40 -3.05 35.27
N ALA A 177 -4.45 -3.38 36.16
CA ALA A 177 -3.03 -3.13 35.93
C ALA A 177 -2.48 -3.95 34.76
N LEU A 178 -2.88 -5.22 34.62
CA LEU A 178 -2.57 -6.04 33.44
C LEU A 178 -3.17 -5.45 32.15
N SER A 179 -4.43 -5.04 32.19
CA SER A 179 -5.12 -4.43 31.03
C SER A 179 -4.45 -3.14 30.59
N PHE A 180 -4.06 -2.30 31.54
CA PHE A 180 -3.28 -1.09 31.29
C PHE A 180 -1.93 -1.42 30.65
N GLY A 181 -1.23 -2.45 31.16
CA GLY A 181 -0.01 -2.97 30.55
C GLY A 181 -0.21 -3.42 29.09
N ILE A 182 -1.27 -4.17 28.79
CA ILE A 182 -1.62 -4.62 27.42
C ILE A 182 -1.82 -3.41 26.49
N LEU A 183 -2.55 -2.39 26.93
CA LEU A 183 -2.81 -1.19 26.13
C LEU A 183 -1.51 -0.42 25.85
N VAL A 184 -0.66 -0.23 26.85
CA VAL A 184 0.63 0.47 26.70
C VAL A 184 1.58 -0.33 25.80
N SER A 185 1.68 -1.65 25.97
CA SER A 185 2.50 -2.51 25.12
C SER A 185 2.00 -2.53 23.67
N THR A 186 0.68 -2.53 23.45
CA THR A 186 0.09 -2.40 22.10
C THR A 186 0.42 -1.04 21.47
N ALA A 187 0.42 0.04 22.26
CA ALA A 187 0.84 1.37 21.82
C ALA A 187 2.33 1.43 21.44
N ILE A 188 3.21 0.77 22.21
CA ILE A 188 4.63 0.63 21.88
C ILE A 188 4.82 -0.12 20.57
N LEU A 189 4.17 -1.29 20.42
CA LEU A 189 4.22 -2.06 19.17
C LEU A 189 3.73 -1.26 17.97
N TYR A 190 2.65 -0.50 18.13
CA TYR A 190 2.14 0.37 17.06
C TYR A 190 3.16 1.44 16.67
N LYS A 191 3.87 2.03 17.64
CA LYS A 191 4.93 3.01 17.39
C LYS A 191 6.15 2.38 16.69
N GLU A 192 6.61 1.21 17.15
CA GLU A 192 7.77 0.49 16.59
C GLU A 192 7.51 -0.03 15.17
N TRP A 193 6.31 -0.56 14.91
CA TRP A 193 6.03 -1.28 13.66
C TRP A 193 5.36 -0.43 12.60
N VAL A 194 4.44 0.47 13.01
CA VAL A 194 3.49 1.14 12.10
C VAL A 194 3.83 2.60 11.88
N ASN A 195 3.95 3.37 12.96
CA ASN A 195 4.09 4.82 12.89
C ASN A 195 5.02 5.35 13.98
N GLU A 196 6.26 5.64 13.60
CA GLU A 196 7.28 6.20 14.50
C GLU A 196 6.86 7.55 15.12
N GLN A 197 5.93 8.29 14.50
CA GLN A 197 5.40 9.55 15.02
C GLN A 197 4.17 9.38 15.91
N PHE A 198 3.73 8.14 16.13
CA PHE A 198 2.63 7.90 17.05
C PHE A 198 3.00 8.42 18.44
N MET A 199 2.11 9.24 19.01
CA MET A 199 2.33 9.93 20.29
C MET A 199 3.62 10.77 20.34
N GLU A 200 4.09 11.32 19.22
CA GLU A 200 5.32 12.13 19.21
C GLU A 200 5.36 13.28 20.24
N PRO A 201 4.28 14.05 20.46
CA PRO A 201 4.28 15.09 21.50
C PRO A 201 4.48 14.55 22.92
N PHE A 202 4.07 13.30 23.18
CA PHE A 202 4.26 12.63 24.46
C PHE A 202 5.63 11.96 24.57
N CYS A 203 6.19 11.54 23.43
CA CYS A 203 7.44 10.81 23.35
C CYS A 203 8.68 11.67 23.11
N HIS A 204 8.51 12.93 22.73
CA HIS A 204 9.58 13.87 22.48
C HIS A 204 9.40 15.14 23.35
N ILE A 205 9.98 15.12 24.55
CA ILE A 205 9.89 16.23 25.52
C ILE A 205 11.30 16.77 25.78
N GLY A 206 11.56 17.98 25.29
CA GLY A 206 12.89 18.59 25.36
C GLY A 206 13.97 17.77 24.63
N LYS A 207 15.21 17.84 25.11
CA LYS A 207 16.33 17.05 24.56
C LYS A 207 16.53 15.69 25.26
N ALA A 208 15.95 15.52 26.44
CA ALA A 208 16.19 14.40 27.33
C ALA A 208 15.23 13.22 27.13
N VAL A 209 14.05 13.43 26.52
CA VAL A 209 13.04 12.38 26.32
C VAL A 209 12.85 12.13 24.84
N ASN A 210 13.18 10.91 24.41
CA ASN A 210 12.95 10.44 23.04
C ASN A 210 12.65 8.94 23.05
N CYS A 211 11.38 8.56 22.94
CA CYS A 211 10.99 7.15 22.91
C CYS A 211 11.61 6.38 21.73
N ASN A 212 11.75 7.01 20.55
CA ASN A 212 12.24 6.33 19.35
C ASN A 212 13.72 5.93 19.51
N GLU A 213 14.54 6.81 20.09
CA GLU A 213 15.95 6.50 20.39
C GLU A 213 16.08 5.33 21.38
N VAL A 214 15.19 5.25 22.39
CA VAL A 214 15.21 4.17 23.38
C VAL A 214 14.69 2.86 22.78
N LEU A 215 13.53 2.85 22.12
CA LEU A 215 12.90 1.63 21.58
C LEU A 215 13.73 0.97 20.47
N HIS A 216 14.46 1.75 19.68
CA HIS A 216 15.35 1.23 18.63
C HIS A 216 16.81 1.01 19.10
N SER A 217 17.09 1.18 20.39
CA SER A 217 18.42 0.94 20.95
C SER A 217 18.76 -0.55 21.06
N LYS A 218 20.05 -0.87 21.18
CA LYS A 218 20.52 -2.26 21.36
C LYS A 218 19.98 -2.90 22.64
N GLY A 219 19.82 -2.15 23.72
CA GLY A 219 19.31 -2.69 25.00
C GLY A 219 17.80 -2.85 25.06
N ALA A 220 17.05 -2.26 24.12
CA ALA A 220 15.61 -2.49 23.99
C ALA A 220 15.26 -3.72 23.14
N ASN A 221 16.26 -4.37 22.52
CA ASN A 221 16.10 -5.57 21.73
C ASN A 221 16.83 -6.75 22.41
N ILE A 222 16.06 -7.72 22.89
CA ILE A 222 16.58 -8.89 23.61
C ILE A 222 16.35 -10.11 22.74
N ALA A 223 17.44 -10.77 22.33
CA ALA A 223 17.40 -11.95 21.46
C ALA A 223 16.59 -11.76 20.16
N GLY A 224 16.56 -10.54 19.61
CA GLY A 224 15.82 -10.22 18.38
C GLY A 224 14.36 -9.84 18.61
N VAL A 225 13.89 -9.78 19.86
CA VAL A 225 12.52 -9.39 20.26
C VAL A 225 12.53 -7.98 20.85
N GLY A 226 11.68 -7.11 20.31
CA GLY A 226 11.52 -5.75 20.80
C GLY A 226 10.83 -5.69 22.17
N LEU A 227 11.02 -4.58 22.88
CA LEU A 227 10.42 -4.35 24.19
C LEU A 227 8.87 -4.38 24.15
N GLY A 228 8.27 -3.88 23.06
CA GLY A 228 6.82 -3.96 22.84
C GLY A 228 6.30 -5.40 22.77
N GLU A 229 7.01 -6.28 22.04
CA GLU A 229 6.65 -7.71 21.91
C GLU A 229 6.77 -8.44 23.26
N LEU A 230 7.88 -8.23 23.97
CA LEU A 230 8.16 -8.89 25.24
C LEU A 230 7.15 -8.47 26.33
N SER A 231 6.89 -7.17 26.44
CA SER A 231 5.94 -6.64 27.43
C SER A 231 4.50 -7.06 27.11
N LEU A 232 4.10 -7.07 25.82
CA LEU A 232 2.78 -7.56 25.44
C LEU A 232 2.59 -9.03 25.81
N LEU A 233 3.60 -9.88 25.51
CA LEU A 233 3.55 -11.30 25.86
C LEU A 233 3.37 -11.49 27.37
N TYR A 234 4.13 -10.76 28.19
CA TYR A 234 4.02 -10.81 29.64
C TYR A 234 2.60 -10.49 30.13
N PHE A 235 2.05 -9.34 29.73
CA PHE A 235 0.74 -8.93 30.24
C PHE A 235 -0.41 -9.77 29.70
N VAL A 236 -0.39 -10.16 28.41
CA VAL A 236 -1.45 -10.98 27.80
C VAL A 236 -1.48 -12.38 28.41
N VAL A 237 -0.32 -13.02 28.57
CA VAL A 237 -0.25 -14.38 29.15
C VAL A 237 -0.76 -14.36 30.59
N LEU A 238 -0.33 -13.39 31.41
CA LEU A 238 -0.82 -13.27 32.78
C LEU A 238 -2.30 -12.92 32.86
N PHE A 239 -2.82 -12.08 31.96
CA PHE A 239 -4.23 -11.73 31.92
C PHE A 239 -5.10 -12.96 31.61
N LEU A 240 -4.77 -13.69 30.54
CA LEU A 240 -5.51 -14.89 30.15
C LEU A 240 -5.37 -16.01 31.18
N PHE A 241 -4.17 -16.20 31.74
CA PHE A 241 -3.93 -17.19 32.79
C PHE A 241 -4.76 -16.89 34.05
N SER A 242 -4.80 -15.63 34.48
CA SER A 242 -5.54 -15.22 35.69
C SER A 242 -7.06 -15.36 35.53
N LEU A 243 -7.58 -15.19 34.30
CA LEU A 243 -9.00 -15.45 34.01
C LEU A 243 -9.32 -16.95 33.93
N THR A 244 -8.39 -17.77 33.48
CA THR A 244 -8.59 -19.22 33.30
C THR A 244 -8.44 -19.99 34.62
N CYS A 245 -7.41 -19.65 35.40
CA CYS A 245 -7.01 -20.33 36.63
C CYS A 245 -7.10 -19.41 37.85
N TRP A 246 -8.23 -18.73 38.04
CA TRP A 246 -8.40 -17.68 39.06
C TRP A 246 -8.14 -18.12 40.51
N ASN A 247 -8.27 -19.41 40.84
CA ASN A 247 -7.96 -19.93 42.18
C ASN A 247 -6.46 -20.16 42.41
N ASP A 248 -5.72 -20.49 41.35
CA ASP A 248 -4.32 -20.94 41.43
C ASP A 248 -3.33 -19.95 40.79
N PHE A 249 -3.81 -18.80 40.31
CA PHE A 249 -2.97 -17.87 39.55
C PHE A 249 -1.87 -17.20 40.38
N TYR A 250 -2.09 -17.07 41.70
CA TYR A 250 -1.31 -16.19 42.58
C TYR A 250 0.18 -16.53 42.60
N GLY A 251 0.53 -17.80 42.85
CA GLY A 251 1.93 -18.24 42.97
C GLY A 251 2.76 -17.99 41.72
N ILE A 252 2.23 -18.37 40.54
CA ILE A 252 2.90 -18.15 39.25
C ILE A 252 3.00 -16.64 38.94
N SER A 253 1.94 -15.89 39.19
CA SER A 253 1.90 -14.44 38.95
C SER A 253 2.92 -13.68 39.80
N VAL A 254 3.12 -14.07 41.06
CA VAL A 254 4.14 -13.49 41.95
C VAL A 254 5.55 -13.75 41.40
N ILE A 255 5.87 -14.98 40.99
CA ILE A 255 7.18 -15.29 40.40
C ILE A 255 7.44 -14.45 39.15
N CYS A 256 6.46 -14.40 38.23
CA CYS A 256 6.56 -13.60 37.01
C CYS A 256 6.71 -12.11 37.34
N CYS A 257 6.02 -11.60 38.37
CA CYS A 257 6.09 -10.21 38.78
C CYS A 257 7.45 -9.84 39.40
N VAL A 258 8.06 -10.73 40.19
CA VAL A 258 9.42 -10.52 40.71
C VAL A 258 10.43 -10.41 39.58
N ALA A 259 10.36 -11.33 38.60
CA ALA A 259 11.22 -11.28 37.41
C ALA A 259 11.00 -9.99 36.59
N ALA A 260 9.74 -9.61 36.37
CA ALA A 260 9.40 -8.37 35.66
C ALA A 260 9.91 -7.13 36.40
N THR A 261 9.81 -7.10 37.73
CA THR A 261 10.28 -5.97 38.55
C THR A 261 11.80 -5.81 38.43
N ALA A 262 12.57 -6.91 38.48
CA ALA A 262 14.01 -6.87 38.23
C ALA A 262 14.33 -6.30 36.82
N PHE A 263 13.52 -6.66 35.83
CA PHE A 263 13.65 -6.12 34.48
C PHE A 263 13.31 -4.62 34.39
N THR A 264 12.31 -4.12 35.14
CA THR A 264 12.02 -2.67 35.20
C THR A 264 13.20 -1.87 35.75
N LEU A 265 13.92 -2.40 36.74
CA LEU A 265 15.13 -1.78 37.28
C LEU A 265 16.23 -1.71 36.23
N TYR A 266 16.46 -2.81 35.50
CA TYR A 266 17.39 -2.82 34.36
C TYR A 266 17.01 -1.75 33.32
N SER A 267 15.72 -1.66 32.94
CA SER A 267 15.23 -0.69 31.97
C SER A 267 15.49 0.76 32.38
N ILE A 268 15.28 1.09 33.66
CA ILE A 268 15.57 2.43 34.21
C ILE A 268 17.07 2.71 34.18
N ILE A 269 17.90 1.76 34.64
CA ILE A 269 19.36 1.91 34.65
C ILE A 269 19.87 2.14 33.22
N TYR A 270 19.36 1.38 32.25
CA TYR A 270 19.75 1.50 30.85
C TYR A 270 19.39 2.87 30.25
N GLN A 271 18.17 3.36 30.50
CA GLN A 271 17.72 4.66 30.01
C GLN A 271 18.50 5.82 30.62
N VAL A 272 18.74 5.79 31.93
CA VAL A 272 19.38 6.90 32.66
C VAL A 272 20.90 6.92 32.45
N PHE A 273 21.58 5.79 32.62
CA PHE A 273 23.05 5.75 32.69
C PHE A 273 23.73 5.40 31.35
N ILE A 274 23.07 4.66 30.47
CA ILE A 274 23.68 4.23 29.19
C ILE A 274 23.24 5.14 28.06
N LEU A 275 21.93 5.29 27.85
CA LEU A 275 21.38 6.11 26.77
C LEU A 275 21.35 7.61 27.09
N HIS A 276 21.28 7.99 28.37
CA HIS A 276 21.03 9.36 28.81
C HIS A 276 19.74 9.96 28.20
N LYS A 277 18.75 9.09 27.94
CA LYS A 277 17.48 9.40 27.28
C LYS A 277 16.34 8.64 27.94
N GLY A 278 15.26 9.35 28.24
CA GLY A 278 14.05 8.77 28.82
C GLY A 278 13.02 8.35 27.77
N CYS A 279 12.30 7.26 28.03
CA CYS A 279 11.13 6.85 27.25
C CYS A 279 9.87 6.84 28.14
N MET A 280 8.93 7.74 27.86
CA MET A 280 7.68 7.84 28.63
C MET A 280 6.84 6.57 28.53
N LEU A 281 6.81 5.91 27.36
CA LEU A 281 6.07 4.66 27.19
C LEU A 281 6.68 3.51 28.02
N CYS A 282 8.01 3.41 28.10
CA CYS A 282 8.67 2.44 28.97
C CYS A 282 8.36 2.70 30.46
N MET A 283 8.27 3.98 30.86
CA MET A 283 7.89 4.34 32.22
C MET A 283 6.44 3.96 32.53
N LEU A 284 5.52 4.04 31.57
CA LEU A 284 4.15 3.53 31.74
C LEU A 284 4.12 2.00 31.87
N VAL A 285 4.97 1.27 31.14
CA VAL A 285 5.13 -0.19 31.34
C VAL A 285 5.66 -0.49 32.73
N ASN A 286 6.68 0.25 33.21
CA ASN A 286 7.21 0.09 34.56
C ASN A 286 6.12 0.34 35.62
N LEU A 287 5.32 1.40 35.44
CA LEU A 287 4.17 1.71 36.31
C LEU A 287 3.16 0.56 36.33
N ALA A 288 2.85 -0.04 35.17
CA ALA A 288 1.96 -1.18 35.08
C ALA A 288 2.51 -2.40 35.86
N VAL A 289 3.80 -2.71 35.74
CA VAL A 289 4.44 -3.80 36.49
C VAL A 289 4.41 -3.52 38.00
N TRP A 290 4.73 -2.31 38.43
CA TRP A 290 4.69 -1.94 39.86
C TRP A 290 3.27 -1.94 40.41
N GLY A 291 2.28 -1.51 39.62
CA GLY A 291 0.86 -1.64 39.96
C GLY A 291 0.43 -3.09 40.17
N ASN A 292 0.90 -4.01 39.31
CA ASN A 292 0.69 -5.44 39.49
C ASN A 292 1.36 -5.96 40.78
N ALA A 293 2.58 -5.53 41.08
CA ALA A 293 3.28 -5.92 42.30
C ALA A 293 2.52 -5.48 43.57
N VAL A 294 2.01 -4.25 43.58
CA VAL A 294 1.18 -3.73 44.69
C VAL A 294 -0.12 -4.52 44.80
N ALA A 295 -0.81 -4.79 43.69
CA ALA A 295 -2.06 -5.55 43.71
C ALA A 295 -1.86 -6.99 44.22
N LEU A 296 -0.80 -7.67 43.77
CA LEU A 296 -0.42 -8.99 44.28
C LEU A 296 -0.04 -8.95 45.76
N TYR A 297 0.67 -7.92 46.21
CA TYR A 297 0.96 -7.75 47.64
C TYR A 297 -0.32 -7.64 48.49
N MET A 298 -1.33 -6.92 48.03
CA MET A 298 -2.63 -6.81 48.71
C MET A 298 -3.41 -8.14 48.71
N LEU A 299 -3.17 -9.01 47.73
CA LEU A 299 -3.79 -10.33 47.61
C LEU A 299 -3.11 -11.41 48.47
N ARG A 300 -1.97 -11.11 49.11
CA ARG A 300 -1.17 -12.09 49.87
C ARG A 300 -1.94 -12.86 50.93
N ASN A 301 -2.89 -12.22 51.59
CA ASN A 301 -3.66 -12.85 52.67
C ASN A 301 -4.89 -13.61 52.16
N TYR A 302 -5.22 -13.49 50.86
CA TYR A 302 -6.39 -14.14 50.26
C TYR A 302 -6.05 -15.46 49.55
N PHE A 303 -4.79 -15.64 49.17
CA PHE A 303 -4.34 -16.80 48.40
C PHE A 303 -3.07 -17.38 49.00
N ASP A 304 -3.06 -18.71 49.20
CA ASP A 304 -1.85 -19.43 49.55
C ASP A 304 -0.93 -19.59 48.34
N ILE A 305 0.38 -19.62 48.59
CA ILE A 305 1.37 -19.91 47.54
C ILE A 305 1.36 -21.43 47.30
N GLY A 306 0.41 -21.89 46.48
CA GLY A 306 0.30 -23.26 45.99
C GLY A 306 0.75 -23.38 44.53
N PHE A 307 1.38 -24.52 44.19
CA PHE A 307 1.74 -24.85 42.82
C PHE A 307 1.00 -26.10 42.36
N SER A 308 -0.02 -25.92 41.54
CA SER A 308 -0.70 -27.02 40.85
C SER A 308 0.01 -27.29 39.52
N PHE A 309 0.35 -28.55 39.26
CA PHE A 309 0.91 -28.97 37.98
C PHE A 309 -0.03 -28.64 36.81
N SER A 310 -1.34 -28.77 37.02
CA SER A 310 -2.36 -28.41 36.02
C SER A 310 -2.28 -26.92 35.67
N SER A 311 -2.23 -26.06 36.68
CA SER A 311 -2.17 -24.61 36.48
C SER A 311 -0.87 -24.17 35.81
N PHE A 312 0.26 -24.82 36.12
CA PHE A 312 1.52 -24.61 35.42
C PHE A 312 1.46 -25.06 33.94
N ALA A 313 0.83 -26.20 33.65
CA ALA A 313 0.64 -26.67 32.28
C ALA A 313 -0.25 -25.72 31.46
N VAL A 314 -1.33 -25.19 32.07
CA VAL A 314 -2.20 -24.18 31.44
C VAL A 314 -1.44 -22.88 31.18
N PHE A 315 -0.62 -22.42 32.13
CA PHE A 315 0.24 -21.24 31.94
C PHE A 315 1.20 -21.41 30.76
N ILE A 316 1.89 -22.55 30.67
CA ILE A 316 2.77 -22.86 29.53
C ILE A 316 1.97 -22.93 28.22
N ALA A 317 0.82 -23.58 28.22
CA ALA A 317 -0.02 -23.70 27.02
C ALA A 317 -0.44 -22.32 26.49
N ILE A 318 -0.92 -21.44 27.37
CA ILE A 318 -1.27 -20.05 27.03
C ILE A 318 -0.04 -19.30 26.52
N GLY A 319 1.11 -19.44 27.20
CA GLY A 319 2.38 -18.86 26.80
C GLY A 319 2.80 -19.26 25.38
N CYS A 320 2.77 -20.56 25.07
CA CYS A 320 3.07 -21.11 23.76
C CYS A 320 2.12 -20.59 22.67
N ILE A 321 0.81 -20.55 22.95
CA ILE A 321 -0.19 -20.03 22.00
C ILE A 321 0.08 -18.55 21.70
N CYS A 322 0.32 -17.74 22.74
CA CYS A 322 0.61 -16.31 22.57
C CYS A 322 1.92 -16.07 21.81
N LEU A 323 2.96 -16.88 22.08
CA LEU A 323 4.24 -16.84 21.37
C LEU A 323 4.08 -17.17 19.88
N ILE A 324 3.39 -18.28 19.56
CA ILE A 324 3.14 -18.69 18.16
C ILE A 324 2.37 -17.58 17.44
N PHE A 325 1.32 -17.05 18.07
CA PHE A 325 0.54 -15.95 17.50
C PHE A 325 1.40 -14.69 17.27
N GLY A 326 2.25 -14.32 18.22
CA GLY A 326 3.18 -13.19 18.11
C GLY A 326 4.16 -13.36 16.94
N ILE A 327 4.76 -14.54 16.78
CA ILE A 327 5.69 -14.85 15.68
C ILE A 327 4.98 -14.77 14.32
N GLN A 328 3.75 -15.30 14.21
CA GLN A 328 2.96 -15.23 12.98
C GLN A 328 2.62 -13.79 12.63
N MET A 329 2.18 -13.00 13.61
CA MET A 329 1.88 -11.58 13.42
C MET A 329 3.10 -10.80 12.93
N ARG A 330 4.27 -11.03 13.54
CA ARG A 330 5.54 -10.42 13.12
C ARG A 330 5.91 -10.79 11.69
N THR A 331 5.75 -12.06 11.32
CA THR A 331 6.07 -12.57 9.96
C THR A 331 5.15 -11.95 8.90
N ILE A 332 3.85 -11.83 9.20
CA ILE A 332 2.89 -11.18 8.30
C ILE A 332 3.26 -9.70 8.14
N TRP A 333 3.63 -9.04 9.24
CA TRP A 333 4.01 -7.63 9.22
C TRP A 333 5.31 -7.37 8.43
N SER A 334 6.34 -8.21 8.61
CA SER A 334 7.62 -8.06 7.91
C SER A 334 7.45 -8.21 6.40
N ARG A 335 6.69 -9.22 5.94
CA ARG A 335 6.36 -9.42 4.52
C ARG A 335 5.66 -8.22 3.91
N GLU A 336 4.73 -7.62 4.66
CA GLU A 336 4.00 -6.45 4.20
C GLU A 336 4.89 -5.21 4.13
N ARG A 337 5.81 -5.02 5.10
CA ARG A 337 6.82 -3.95 5.04
C ARG A 337 7.76 -4.14 3.84
N GLU A 338 8.22 -5.36 3.60
CA GLU A 338 9.05 -5.70 2.43
C GLU A 338 8.31 -5.44 1.12
N ARG A 339 7.02 -5.80 1.03
CA ARG A 339 6.19 -5.53 -0.14
C ARG A 339 6.08 -4.04 -0.44
N VAL A 340 5.84 -3.21 0.56
CA VAL A 340 5.77 -1.73 0.40
C VAL A 340 7.14 -1.19 -0.04
N SER A 341 8.22 -1.61 0.61
CA SER A 341 9.58 -1.21 0.24
C SER A 341 9.93 -1.61 -1.19
N LEU A 342 9.59 -2.85 -1.59
CA LEU A 342 9.83 -3.34 -2.95
C LEU A 342 9.03 -2.54 -3.97
N LYS A 343 7.77 -2.21 -3.68
CA LYS A 343 6.93 -1.39 -4.55
C LYS A 343 7.53 0.00 -4.77
N LYS A 344 8.05 0.63 -3.72
CA LYS A 344 8.75 1.92 -3.80
C LYS A 344 10.02 1.85 -4.66
N HIS A 345 10.82 0.80 -4.48
CA HIS A 345 12.01 0.56 -5.32
C HIS A 345 11.64 0.24 -6.78
N LEU A 346 10.56 -0.50 -7.02
CA LEU A 346 10.07 -0.73 -8.38
C LEU A 346 9.61 0.58 -9.02
N GLY A 347 8.89 1.42 -8.28
CA GLY A 347 8.46 2.75 -8.73
C GLY A 347 9.59 3.61 -9.27
N SER A 348 10.79 3.57 -8.65
CA SER A 348 11.94 4.34 -9.15
C SER A 348 12.47 3.87 -10.50
N LEU A 349 12.15 2.64 -10.92
CA LEU A 349 12.53 2.10 -12.22
C LEU A 349 11.61 2.62 -13.34
N PHE A 350 10.40 3.09 -13.02
CA PHE A 350 9.43 3.65 -13.98
C PHE A 350 9.77 5.10 -14.37
N ASN A 351 10.96 5.29 -14.93
CA ASN A 351 11.36 6.51 -15.62
C ASN A 351 11.87 6.16 -17.02
N SER A 352 11.70 7.09 -17.97
CA SER A 352 12.00 6.85 -19.39
C SER A 352 13.47 6.47 -19.62
N GLU A 353 14.41 7.14 -18.95
CA GLU A 353 15.85 6.87 -19.11
C GLU A 353 16.22 5.45 -18.67
N THR A 354 15.78 5.04 -17.48
CA THR A 354 16.01 3.69 -16.94
C THR A 354 15.34 2.63 -17.81
N PHE A 355 14.13 2.91 -18.30
CA PHE A 355 13.45 2.03 -19.24
C PHE A 355 14.28 1.82 -20.51
N GLN A 356 14.81 2.89 -21.13
CA GLN A 356 15.65 2.77 -22.33
C GLN A 356 16.94 1.97 -22.06
N MET A 357 17.60 2.20 -20.93
CA MET A 357 18.79 1.42 -20.55
C MET A 357 18.47 -0.07 -20.39
N LEU A 358 17.35 -0.41 -19.75
CA LEU A 358 16.92 -1.81 -19.57
C LEU A 358 16.43 -2.45 -20.87
N LEU A 359 15.79 -1.66 -21.73
CA LEU A 359 15.32 -2.08 -23.04
C LEU A 359 16.50 -2.47 -23.94
N ALA A 360 17.60 -1.69 -23.93
CA ALA A 360 18.81 -1.98 -24.69
C ALA A 360 19.52 -3.30 -24.28
N LEU A 361 19.26 -3.81 -23.08
CA LEU A 361 19.79 -5.10 -22.61
C LEU A 361 18.97 -6.30 -23.09
N LYS A 362 17.78 -6.08 -23.66
CA LYS A 362 16.91 -7.15 -24.13
C LYS A 362 17.30 -7.62 -25.53
N PRO A 363 16.93 -8.85 -25.90
CA PRO A 363 17.07 -9.29 -27.28
C PRO A 363 16.42 -8.29 -28.24
N GLN A 364 17.05 -8.08 -29.38
CA GLN A 364 16.58 -7.17 -30.41
C GLN A 364 16.14 -7.95 -31.65
N ILE A 365 15.11 -7.47 -32.33
CA ILE A 365 14.79 -7.87 -33.71
C ILE A 365 15.61 -7.04 -34.71
N GLU A 366 15.82 -7.55 -35.91
CA GLU A 366 16.62 -6.86 -36.94
C GLU A 366 15.90 -5.58 -37.42
N GLU A 367 14.59 -5.71 -37.67
CA GLU A 367 13.77 -4.67 -38.29
C GLU A 367 12.34 -4.70 -37.75
N MET A 368 11.74 -3.52 -37.55
CA MET A 368 10.31 -3.39 -37.23
C MET A 368 9.47 -3.73 -38.46
N ALA A 369 8.22 -4.17 -38.26
CA ALA A 369 7.31 -4.40 -39.37
C ALA A 369 6.97 -3.06 -40.02
N SER A 370 7.03 -3.01 -41.36
CA SER A 370 6.61 -1.82 -42.08
C SER A 370 5.08 -1.67 -42.06
N LEU A 371 4.62 -0.43 -42.27
CA LEU A 371 3.21 -0.08 -42.12
C LEU A 371 2.26 -0.87 -43.05
N ASP A 372 2.77 -1.39 -44.16
CA ASP A 372 2.02 -2.20 -45.13
C ASP A 372 1.80 -3.66 -44.66
N ILE A 373 2.42 -4.07 -43.56
CA ILE A 373 2.35 -5.45 -43.03
C ILE A 373 1.56 -5.53 -41.72
N THR A 374 1.17 -4.41 -41.13
CA THR A 374 0.62 -4.32 -39.77
C THR A 374 -0.75 -3.66 -39.74
N LEU A 375 -1.52 -3.95 -38.69
CA LEU A 375 -2.73 -3.19 -38.38
C LEU A 375 -2.34 -2.06 -37.44
N HIS A 376 -2.65 -0.82 -37.77
CA HIS A 376 -2.18 0.34 -37.01
C HIS A 376 -3.30 1.03 -36.26
N SER A 377 -2.99 1.50 -35.05
CA SER A 377 -3.87 2.44 -34.36
C SER A 377 -3.90 3.79 -35.08
N GLN A 378 -4.98 4.56 -34.86
CA GLN A 378 -5.17 5.87 -35.49
C GLN A 378 -4.29 6.98 -34.88
N VAL A 379 -3.50 6.67 -33.86
CA VAL A 379 -2.66 7.65 -33.15
C VAL A 379 -1.37 7.88 -33.94
N ALA A 380 -1.12 9.13 -34.32
CA ALA A 380 0.10 9.54 -35.02
C ALA A 380 1.18 10.04 -34.05
N GLY A 381 2.44 9.62 -34.25
CA GLY A 381 3.63 10.09 -33.53
C GLY A 381 3.94 9.34 -32.21
N GLY A 382 5.23 9.05 -31.96
CA GLY A 382 5.74 8.39 -30.74
C GLY A 382 6.68 7.20 -31.02
N SER A 383 7.19 6.57 -29.95
CA SER A 383 7.93 5.30 -30.06
C SER A 383 6.99 4.18 -30.52
N GLU A 384 7.33 3.51 -31.63
CA GLU A 384 6.48 2.47 -32.21
C GLU A 384 6.44 1.23 -31.31
N VAL A 385 5.24 0.92 -30.80
CA VAL A 385 4.97 -0.30 -30.04
C VAL A 385 4.40 -1.35 -31.01
N MET A 386 5.17 -2.40 -31.28
CA MET A 386 4.69 -3.54 -32.06
C MET A 386 4.22 -4.65 -31.11
N ILE A 387 2.99 -5.11 -31.30
CA ILE A 387 2.40 -6.20 -30.53
C ILE A 387 2.13 -7.36 -31.48
N VAL A 388 2.79 -8.48 -31.24
CA VAL A 388 2.55 -9.73 -31.95
C VAL A 388 1.59 -10.58 -31.13
N THR A 389 0.38 -10.79 -31.65
CA THR A 389 -0.71 -11.47 -30.97
C THR A 389 -1.17 -12.71 -31.75
N ASN A 390 -1.93 -13.59 -31.10
CA ASN A 390 -2.54 -14.76 -31.72
C ASN A 390 -4.01 -14.88 -31.27
N PRO A 391 -4.98 -15.07 -32.18
CA PRO A 391 -6.41 -15.18 -31.83
C PRO A 391 -6.77 -16.33 -30.88
N ASN A 392 -5.99 -17.41 -30.88
CA ASN A 392 -6.20 -18.60 -30.03
C ASN A 392 -5.28 -18.64 -28.80
N CYS A 393 -4.44 -17.62 -28.59
CA CYS A 393 -3.58 -17.55 -27.41
C CYS A 393 -4.33 -16.96 -26.20
N LYS A 394 -4.44 -17.77 -25.13
CA LYS A 394 -5.06 -17.35 -23.85
C LYS A 394 -4.36 -16.16 -23.21
N ASN A 395 -3.04 -16.06 -23.33
CA ASN A 395 -2.28 -14.93 -22.78
C ASN A 395 -2.50 -13.64 -23.60
N CYS A 396 -2.67 -13.76 -24.92
CA CYS A 396 -3.05 -12.63 -25.78
C CYS A 396 -4.42 -12.08 -25.39
N ALA A 397 -5.40 -12.96 -25.18
CA ALA A 397 -6.74 -12.59 -24.71
C ALA A 397 -6.69 -11.80 -23.39
N ARG A 398 -5.84 -12.22 -22.44
CA ARG A 398 -5.67 -11.56 -21.14
C ARG A 398 -5.15 -10.13 -21.25
N ILE A 399 -4.25 -9.86 -22.20
CA ILE A 399 -3.64 -8.53 -22.34
C ILE A 399 -4.38 -7.62 -23.32
N HIS A 400 -5.39 -8.12 -24.04
CA HIS A 400 -6.10 -7.38 -25.10
C HIS A 400 -6.69 -6.05 -24.62
N ARG A 401 -7.22 -6.02 -23.39
CA ARG A 401 -7.70 -4.76 -22.78
C ARG A 401 -6.59 -3.71 -22.66
N HIS A 402 -5.38 -4.13 -22.28
CA HIS A 402 -4.22 -3.24 -22.17
C HIS A 402 -3.71 -2.81 -23.55
N VAL A 403 -3.84 -3.64 -24.58
CA VAL A 403 -3.55 -3.26 -25.98
C VAL A 403 -4.44 -2.08 -26.40
N LYS A 404 -5.76 -2.17 -26.16
CA LYS A 404 -6.71 -1.09 -26.45
C LYS A 404 -6.38 0.19 -25.66
N GLU A 405 -6.01 0.05 -24.39
CA GLU A 405 -5.64 1.18 -23.55
C GLU A 405 -4.39 1.91 -24.07
N ILE A 406 -3.32 1.18 -24.40
CA ILE A 406 -2.11 1.80 -24.96
C ILE A 406 -2.37 2.39 -26.33
N ALA A 407 -3.09 1.68 -27.20
CA ALA A 407 -3.40 2.15 -28.55
C ALA A 407 -4.23 3.45 -28.57
N SER A 408 -4.87 3.81 -27.45
CA SER A 408 -5.56 5.10 -27.29
C SER A 408 -4.63 6.28 -27.01
N ARG A 409 -3.37 6.01 -26.63
CA ARG A 409 -2.38 7.01 -26.21
C ARG A 409 -1.12 7.01 -27.07
N PHE A 410 -0.74 5.86 -27.60
CA PHE A 410 0.50 5.66 -28.36
C PHE A 410 0.22 4.95 -29.69
N PRO A 411 1.05 5.15 -30.73
CA PRO A 411 1.00 4.36 -31.95
C PRO A 411 1.30 2.91 -31.65
N VAL A 412 0.37 2.03 -32.00
CA VAL A 412 0.49 0.58 -31.83
C VAL A 412 0.34 -0.10 -33.19
N SER A 413 1.29 -0.95 -33.52
CA SER A 413 1.29 -1.81 -34.71
C SER A 413 1.00 -3.26 -34.28
N LEU A 414 -0.08 -3.85 -34.78
CA LEU A 414 -0.48 -5.21 -34.45
C LEU A 414 -0.12 -6.19 -35.57
N VAL A 415 0.56 -7.28 -35.21
CA VAL A 415 0.87 -8.41 -36.09
C VAL A 415 0.13 -9.65 -35.58
N LEU A 416 -0.57 -10.36 -36.47
CA LEU A 416 -1.26 -11.61 -36.12
C LEU A 416 -0.36 -12.79 -36.49
N LEU A 417 0.18 -13.49 -35.50
CA LEU A 417 1.00 -14.69 -35.67
C LEU A 417 0.18 -15.94 -35.37
N THR A 418 0.00 -16.79 -36.37
CA THR A 418 -0.70 -18.08 -36.26
C THR A 418 0.29 -19.23 -36.37
N PHE A 419 0.07 -20.30 -35.59
CA PHE A 419 0.98 -21.44 -35.58
C PHE A 419 0.56 -22.49 -36.62
N PRO A 420 1.50 -23.33 -37.10
CA PRO A 420 1.17 -24.41 -38.03
C PRO A 420 0.01 -25.27 -37.51
N ASN A 421 -0.91 -25.66 -38.41
CA ASN A 421 -2.13 -26.42 -38.13
C ASN A 421 -3.24 -25.69 -37.35
N ASP A 422 -3.08 -24.40 -37.01
CA ASP A 422 -4.11 -23.59 -36.37
C ASP A 422 -5.09 -22.98 -37.40
N ARG A 423 -5.86 -23.83 -38.09
CA ARG A 423 -6.82 -23.40 -39.14
C ARG A 423 -7.87 -22.42 -38.61
N LEU A 424 -8.27 -22.59 -37.37
CA LEU A 424 -9.23 -21.70 -36.73
C LEU A 424 -8.60 -20.34 -36.46
N GLY A 425 -7.40 -20.30 -35.89
CA GLY A 425 -6.67 -19.05 -35.64
C GLY A 425 -6.36 -18.30 -36.93
N GLU A 426 -6.02 -19.02 -38.00
CA GLU A 426 -5.84 -18.47 -39.35
C GLU A 426 -7.13 -17.80 -39.86
N LYS A 427 -8.25 -18.53 -39.85
CA LYS A 427 -9.54 -17.98 -40.28
C LYS A 427 -9.90 -16.71 -39.50
N ILE A 428 -9.74 -16.73 -38.18
CA ILE A 428 -10.06 -15.58 -37.33
C ILE A 428 -9.10 -14.41 -37.58
N ALA A 429 -7.80 -14.68 -37.75
CA ALA A 429 -6.83 -13.63 -38.10
C ALA A 429 -7.21 -12.94 -39.41
N GLN A 430 -7.59 -13.70 -40.43
CA GLN A 430 -8.02 -13.17 -41.72
C GLN A 430 -9.33 -12.36 -41.60
N ILE A 431 -10.32 -12.81 -40.80
CA ILE A 431 -11.54 -12.03 -40.53
C ILE A 431 -11.20 -10.69 -39.85
N VAL A 432 -10.29 -10.69 -38.88
CA VAL A 432 -9.86 -9.45 -38.19
C VAL A 432 -9.14 -8.49 -39.15
N ILE A 433 -8.31 -9.02 -40.05
CA ILE A 433 -7.66 -8.22 -41.11
C ILE A 433 -8.70 -7.66 -42.09
N ALA A 434 -9.66 -8.47 -42.53
CA ALA A 434 -10.74 -8.02 -43.40
C ALA A 434 -11.55 -6.89 -42.77
N ALA A 435 -11.91 -7.02 -41.49
CA ALA A 435 -12.59 -5.97 -40.74
C ALA A 435 -11.75 -4.70 -40.58
N TYR A 436 -10.42 -4.83 -40.46
CA TYR A 436 -9.53 -3.68 -40.46
C TYR A 436 -9.57 -2.91 -41.79
N TYR A 437 -9.60 -3.60 -42.94
CA TYR A 437 -9.68 -2.93 -44.24
C TYR A 437 -11.02 -2.23 -44.47
N VAL A 438 -12.13 -2.81 -44.00
CA VAL A 438 -13.47 -2.25 -44.21
C VAL A 438 -13.79 -1.14 -43.22
N ASP A 439 -13.59 -1.39 -41.92
CA ASP A 439 -14.08 -0.55 -40.82
C ASP A 439 -12.95 0.02 -39.93
N GLY A 440 -11.69 -0.34 -40.18
CA GLY A 440 -10.53 0.16 -39.47
C GLY A 440 -10.22 -0.53 -38.13
N TRP A 441 -9.22 0.03 -37.44
CA TRP A 441 -8.67 -0.48 -36.17
C TRP A 441 -9.70 -0.79 -35.09
N GLY A 442 -10.66 0.13 -34.88
CA GLY A 442 -11.65 0.00 -33.81
C GLY A 442 -12.49 -1.27 -33.94
N LYS A 443 -12.95 -1.56 -35.16
CA LYS A 443 -13.75 -2.75 -35.44
C LYS A 443 -12.90 -4.02 -35.37
N ALA A 444 -11.69 -4.00 -35.93
CA ALA A 444 -10.76 -5.12 -35.82
C ALA A 444 -10.48 -5.52 -34.35
N MET A 445 -10.25 -4.52 -33.47
CA MET A 445 -10.02 -4.78 -32.05
C MET A 445 -11.28 -5.28 -31.32
N GLN A 446 -12.47 -4.83 -31.74
CA GLN A 446 -13.75 -5.31 -31.22
C GLN A 446 -14.00 -6.77 -31.59
N LEU A 447 -13.80 -7.16 -32.85
CA LEU A 447 -14.00 -8.55 -33.27
C LEU A 447 -13.01 -9.50 -32.59
N LEU A 448 -11.76 -9.05 -32.41
CA LEU A 448 -10.76 -9.81 -31.69
C LEU A 448 -11.13 -9.98 -30.20
N GLU A 449 -11.70 -8.94 -29.56
CA GLU A 449 -12.23 -9.00 -28.19
C GLU A 449 -13.40 -9.99 -28.09
N GLU A 450 -14.37 -9.92 -29.01
CA GLU A 450 -15.53 -10.82 -29.05
C GLU A 450 -15.09 -12.29 -29.20
N TRP A 451 -14.11 -12.55 -30.06
CA TRP A 451 -13.51 -13.87 -30.20
C TRP A 451 -12.79 -14.34 -28.93
N TYR A 452 -12.06 -13.45 -28.27
CA TYR A 452 -11.37 -13.78 -27.04
C TYR A 452 -12.34 -14.15 -25.91
N GLU A 453 -13.47 -13.44 -25.79
CA GLU A 453 -14.46 -13.65 -24.74
C GLU A 453 -15.43 -14.80 -25.03
N THR A 454 -15.97 -14.87 -26.25
CA THR A 454 -17.10 -15.74 -26.57
C THR A 454 -16.76 -16.92 -27.49
N LYS A 455 -15.58 -16.89 -28.13
CA LYS A 455 -15.21 -17.82 -29.22
C LYS A 455 -16.22 -17.80 -30.37
N CYS A 456 -16.88 -16.66 -30.57
CA CYS A 456 -17.80 -16.39 -31.66
C CYS A 456 -17.57 -14.94 -32.13
N ILE A 457 -17.79 -14.68 -33.42
CA ILE A 457 -17.79 -13.33 -33.98
C ILE A 457 -19.14 -13.14 -34.66
N ARG A 458 -19.96 -12.21 -34.16
CA ARG A 458 -21.24 -11.88 -34.80
C ARG A 458 -20.98 -11.07 -36.07
N GLY A 459 -21.63 -11.44 -37.17
CA GLY A 459 -21.40 -10.80 -38.47
C GLY A 459 -20.04 -11.16 -39.09
N ALA A 460 -19.44 -12.30 -38.70
CA ALA A 460 -18.21 -12.78 -39.35
C ALA A 460 -18.38 -12.93 -40.88
N ASP A 461 -19.59 -13.27 -41.33
CA ASP A 461 -19.93 -13.45 -42.73
C ASP A 461 -19.97 -12.12 -43.51
N ASP A 462 -20.03 -10.97 -42.82
CA ASP A 462 -19.98 -9.64 -43.43
C ASP A 462 -18.55 -9.30 -43.94
N TYR A 463 -17.54 -10.05 -43.48
CA TYR A 463 -16.13 -9.82 -43.81
C TYR A 463 -15.59 -10.90 -44.74
N SER A 464 -15.57 -10.58 -46.03
CA SER A 464 -15.04 -11.48 -47.06
C SER A 464 -13.50 -11.55 -47.02
N ILE A 465 -12.97 -12.78 -47.00
CA ILE A 465 -11.53 -13.03 -47.08
C ILE A 465 -11.08 -12.89 -48.54
N THR A 466 -10.56 -11.72 -48.88
CA THR A 466 -10.01 -11.42 -50.21
C THR A 466 -8.56 -11.90 -50.34
N THR A 467 -8.02 -11.88 -51.57
CA THR A 467 -6.60 -12.15 -51.83
C THR A 467 -5.68 -11.18 -51.07
N GLU A 468 -6.07 -9.90 -50.97
CA GLU A 468 -5.32 -8.88 -50.23
C GLU A 468 -5.23 -9.18 -48.72
N VAL A 469 -6.30 -9.72 -48.15
CA VAL A 469 -6.35 -10.19 -46.74
C VAL A 469 -5.41 -11.37 -46.54
N GLN A 470 -5.46 -12.35 -47.45
CA GLN A 470 -4.60 -13.53 -47.40
C GLN A 470 -3.12 -13.15 -47.56
N ASP A 471 -2.82 -12.24 -48.49
CA ASP A 471 -1.48 -11.74 -48.75
C ASP A 471 -0.91 -11.01 -47.52
N LEU A 472 -1.71 -10.14 -46.89
CA LEU A 472 -1.28 -9.45 -45.67
C LEU A 472 -1.02 -10.44 -44.52
N TRP A 473 -1.92 -11.41 -44.30
CA TRP A 473 -1.72 -12.45 -43.30
C TRP A 473 -0.43 -13.26 -43.56
N MET A 474 -0.18 -13.63 -44.84
CA MET A 474 1.02 -14.36 -45.24
C MET A 474 2.28 -13.54 -44.99
N LYS A 475 2.27 -12.25 -45.36
CA LYS A 475 3.39 -11.34 -45.08
C LYS A 475 3.67 -11.23 -43.58
N GLN A 476 2.64 -11.19 -42.73
CA GLN A 476 2.80 -11.20 -41.26
C GLN A 476 3.47 -12.49 -40.76
N GLN A 477 3.12 -13.66 -41.32
CA GLN A 477 3.76 -14.94 -40.96
C GLN A 477 5.23 -14.97 -41.38
N VAL A 478 5.53 -14.54 -42.61
CA VAL A 478 6.89 -14.47 -43.16
C VAL A 478 7.75 -13.51 -42.35
N TYR A 479 7.21 -12.33 -42.00
CA TYR A 479 7.87 -11.36 -41.14
C TYR A 479 8.24 -11.95 -39.77
N CYS A 480 7.27 -12.56 -39.06
CA CYS A 480 7.53 -13.18 -37.77
C CYS A 480 8.61 -14.26 -37.85
N ARG A 481 8.58 -15.09 -38.91
CA ARG A 481 9.58 -16.14 -39.14
C ARG A 481 10.98 -15.56 -39.38
N ARG A 482 11.09 -14.52 -40.20
CA ARG A 482 12.37 -13.83 -40.49
C ARG A 482 12.96 -13.20 -39.23
N GLN A 483 12.13 -12.53 -38.42
CA GLN A 483 12.53 -11.90 -37.16
C GLN A 483 12.64 -12.90 -35.98
N ARG A 484 12.44 -14.21 -36.22
CA ARG A 484 12.46 -15.29 -35.21
C ARG A 484 11.47 -15.08 -34.05
N ILE A 485 10.37 -14.37 -34.30
CA ILE A 485 9.29 -14.18 -33.34
C ILE A 485 8.44 -15.45 -33.32
N SER A 486 8.55 -16.21 -32.23
CA SER A 486 7.93 -17.54 -32.08
C SER A 486 6.97 -17.64 -30.89
N LYS A 487 6.78 -16.56 -30.14
CA LYS A 487 5.95 -16.51 -28.93
C LYS A 487 4.90 -15.40 -29.04
N THR A 488 3.72 -15.66 -28.49
CA THR A 488 2.64 -14.68 -28.37
C THR A 488 2.06 -14.68 -26.94
N PRO A 489 1.73 -13.52 -26.37
CA PRO A 489 1.99 -12.19 -26.92
C PRO A 489 3.48 -11.84 -26.87
N SER A 490 3.98 -11.15 -27.90
CA SER A 490 5.29 -10.48 -27.85
C SER A 490 5.07 -8.99 -28.01
N VAL A 491 5.68 -8.20 -27.13
CA VAL A 491 5.60 -6.73 -27.17
C VAL A 491 7.00 -6.21 -27.41
N ILE A 492 7.14 -5.39 -28.44
CA ILE A 492 8.42 -4.88 -28.94
C ILE A 492 8.33 -3.36 -29.02
N VAL A 493 9.32 -2.68 -28.46
CA VAL A 493 9.44 -1.22 -28.45
C VAL A 493 10.78 -0.86 -29.08
N GLY A 494 10.77 -0.07 -30.15
CA GLY A 494 12.02 0.40 -30.78
C GLY A 494 13.00 -0.72 -31.15
N LYS A 495 12.49 -1.86 -31.64
CA LYS A 495 13.19 -3.13 -31.97
C LYS A 495 13.55 -4.05 -30.81
N TYR A 496 13.35 -3.67 -29.56
CA TYR A 496 13.69 -4.51 -28.41
C TYR A 496 12.46 -5.15 -27.79
N TYR A 497 12.58 -6.39 -27.33
CA TYR A 497 11.54 -7.00 -26.51
C TYR A 497 11.43 -6.28 -25.17
N ILE A 498 10.19 -6.08 -24.68
CA ILE A 498 10.00 -5.44 -23.38
C ILE A 498 10.62 -6.26 -22.23
N PRO A 499 11.25 -5.62 -21.23
CA PRO A 499 11.67 -6.31 -20.02
C PRO A 499 10.46 -6.83 -19.21
N GLU A 500 10.58 -8.03 -18.62
CA GLU A 500 9.48 -8.70 -17.89
C GLU A 500 8.90 -7.88 -16.73
N MET A 501 9.70 -6.99 -16.14
CA MET A 501 9.30 -6.10 -15.06
C MET A 501 8.34 -4.98 -15.49
N TYR A 502 8.16 -4.74 -16.79
CA TYR A 502 7.22 -3.76 -17.33
C TYR A 502 6.02 -4.49 -17.93
N PRO A 503 4.91 -4.68 -17.19
CA PRO A 503 3.70 -5.19 -17.80
C PRO A 503 3.18 -4.16 -18.81
N LEU A 504 2.43 -4.64 -19.80
CA LEU A 504 1.88 -3.80 -20.87
C LEU A 504 1.15 -2.57 -20.30
N SER A 505 0.29 -2.75 -19.29
CA SER A 505 -0.47 -1.67 -18.63
C SER A 505 0.40 -0.50 -18.14
N ASP A 506 1.65 -0.77 -17.77
CA ASP A 506 2.52 0.21 -17.12
C ASP A 506 3.43 0.91 -18.13
N LEU A 507 3.43 0.51 -19.41
CA LEU A 507 4.19 1.19 -20.46
C LEU A 507 3.80 2.66 -20.62
N ARG A 508 2.57 3.02 -20.22
CA ARG A 508 2.09 4.41 -20.20
C ARG A 508 2.90 5.36 -19.31
N TYR A 509 3.75 4.82 -18.43
CA TYR A 509 4.63 5.60 -17.56
C TYR A 509 6.02 5.85 -18.15
N VAL A 510 6.42 5.08 -19.17
CA VAL A 510 7.81 5.07 -19.68
C VAL A 510 7.90 5.44 -21.16
N LEU A 511 6.79 5.39 -21.90
CA LEU A 511 6.75 5.72 -23.33
C LEU A 511 6.39 7.18 -23.64
N THR A 512 6.20 8.01 -22.62
CA THR A 512 5.86 9.45 -22.74
C THR A 512 7.02 10.29 -23.24
#